data_AF-A0A2V8QCD3-F1
#
_entry.id   AF-A0A2V8QCD3-F1
#
_cell.length_a   1.000
_cell.length_b   1.000
_cell.length_c   1.000
_cell.angle_alpha   90.00
_cell.angle_beta   90.00
_cell.angle_gamma   90.00
#
_symmetry.space_group_name_H-M   'P 1'
#
loop_
_entity.id
_entity.type
_entity.pdbx_description
1 polymer ?
#
loop_
_entity_poly.entity_id
_entity_poly.type
_entity_poly.pdbx_seq_one_letter_code
_entity_poly.pdbx_strand_id
1 'polypeptide(L)'
;MLSAANDHGERVVVATVAHTRGSTPQRRGAKMLFFQNGKVAGTVGGGCIEAEVWADAREAMQTGKSELKHFSLTADEASEEGMVCGGTMDIFIEVIG
;
A
#
# COMPACT_ATOMS: atom_id res chain seq x y z
N MET A 1 -13.68 10.80 4.51
CA MET A 1 -13.61 9.39 4.07
C MET A 1 -13.13 8.50 5.22
N LEU A 2 -11.96 8.76 5.82
CA LEU A 2 -11.52 8.08 7.06
C LEU A 2 -12.45 8.37 8.26
N SER A 3 -12.92 9.61 8.41
CA SER A 3 -13.83 10.00 9.50
C SER A 3 -15.14 9.19 9.53
N ALA A 4 -15.70 8.83 8.37
CA ALA A 4 -16.98 8.13 8.29
C ALA A 4 -16.89 6.63 8.66
N ALA A 5 -15.72 5.99 8.47
CA ALA A 5 -15.53 4.59 8.87
C ALA A 5 -15.34 4.47 10.40
N ASN A 6 -14.72 5.48 11.01
CA ASN A 6 -14.41 5.48 12.44
C ASN A 6 -15.67 5.64 13.32
N ASP A 7 -16.72 6.30 12.81
CA ASP A 7 -17.98 6.50 13.55
C ASP A 7 -18.78 5.21 13.75
N HIS A 8 -18.47 4.15 12.99
CA HIS A 8 -19.13 2.84 13.08
C HIS A 8 -18.25 1.74 13.72
N GLY A 9 -17.03 2.07 14.17
CA GLY A 9 -16.08 1.07 14.67
C GLY A 9 -15.61 0.10 13.58
N GLU A 10 -15.74 0.47 12.30
CA GLU A 10 -15.30 -0.36 11.19
C GLU A 10 -13.79 -0.24 11.04
N ARG A 11 -13.12 -1.40 11.03
CA ARG A 11 -11.68 -1.44 10.80
C ARG A 11 -11.38 -1.01 9.36
N VAL A 12 -10.38 -0.15 9.21
CA VAL A 12 -9.83 0.28 7.92
C VAL A 12 -8.35 0.00 7.93
N VAL A 13 -7.82 -0.50 6.82
CA VAL A 13 -6.37 -0.57 6.60
C VAL A 13 -5.97 0.55 5.66
N VAL A 14 -4.91 1.27 6.03
CA VAL A 14 -4.33 2.34 5.24
C VAL A 14 -2.89 1.96 4.91
N ALA A 15 -2.65 1.63 3.64
CA ALA A 15 -1.31 1.51 3.10
C ALA A 15 -0.81 2.90 2.71
N THR A 16 0.30 3.35 3.28
CA THR A 16 0.89 4.66 3.01
C THR A 16 2.32 4.50 2.51
N VAL A 17 2.66 5.12 1.38
CA VAL A 17 4.06 5.24 0.95
C VAL A 17 4.80 6.13 1.96
N ALA A 18 5.53 5.51 2.89
CA ALA A 18 6.20 6.17 4.01
C ALA A 18 7.58 6.71 3.58
N HIS A 19 8.27 5.98 2.70
CA HIS A 19 9.56 6.39 2.17
C HIS A 19 9.72 5.95 0.72
N THR A 20 10.51 6.71 -0.03
CA THR A 20 10.87 6.40 -1.42
C THR A 20 12.30 6.84 -1.66
N ARG A 21 13.08 6.02 -2.36
CA ARG A 21 14.43 6.36 -2.82
C ARG A 21 14.57 5.98 -4.29
N GLY A 22 15.19 6.84 -5.09
CA GLY A 22 15.34 6.60 -6.54
C GLY A 22 14.05 6.85 -7.31
N SER A 23 13.90 6.18 -8.46
CA SER A 23 12.69 6.26 -9.29
C SER A 23 11.67 5.25 -8.80
N THR A 24 10.52 5.71 -8.35
CA THR A 24 9.43 4.89 -7.82
C THR A 24 8.12 5.28 -8.50
N PRO A 25 7.17 4.33 -8.71
CA PRO A 25 5.91 4.59 -9.42
C PRO A 25 5.03 5.62 -8.69
N GLN A 26 5.26 5.81 -7.39
CA GLN A 26 4.55 6.78 -6.59
C GLN A 26 5.46 7.48 -5.59
N ARG A 27 5.01 8.66 -5.12
CA ARG A 27 5.71 9.51 -4.17
C ARG A 27 5.27 9.23 -2.73
N ARG A 28 6.18 9.54 -1.80
CA ARG A 28 5.87 9.57 -0.36
C ARG A 28 4.57 10.32 -0.09
N GLY A 29 3.73 9.73 0.75
CA GLY A 29 2.44 10.28 1.17
C GLY A 29 1.24 9.78 0.38
N ALA A 30 1.44 9.09 -0.75
CA ALA A 30 0.34 8.39 -1.41
C ALA A 30 -0.24 7.30 -0.52
N LYS A 31 -1.55 7.08 -0.64
CA LYS A 31 -2.32 6.19 0.21
C LYS A 31 -3.26 5.32 -0.59
N MET A 32 -3.45 4.11 -0.09
CA MET A 32 -4.48 3.17 -0.52
C MET A 32 -5.23 2.68 0.72
N LEU A 33 -6.56 2.73 0.67
CA LEU A 33 -7.44 2.43 1.79
C LEU A 33 -8.25 1.18 1.48
N PHE A 34 -8.36 0.30 2.47
CA PHE A 34 -9.09 -0.95 2.41
C PHE A 34 -10.15 -0.96 3.51
N PHE A 35 -11.41 -1.03 3.10
CA PHE A 35 -12.56 -1.05 4.01
C PHE A 35 -13.05 -2.48 4.21
N GLN A 36 -13.60 -2.80 5.38
CA GLN A 36 -14.16 -4.13 5.69
C GLN A 36 -15.24 -4.60 4.69
N ASN A 37 -16.00 -3.66 4.12
CA ASN A 37 -17.02 -3.95 3.11
C ASN A 37 -16.45 -4.27 1.71
N GLY A 38 -15.13 -4.40 1.57
CA GLY A 38 -14.46 -4.73 0.31
C GLY A 38 -14.22 -3.52 -0.60
N LYS A 39 -14.68 -2.31 -0.21
CA LYS A 39 -14.35 -1.10 -0.95
C LYS A 39 -12.86 -0.80 -0.82
N VAL A 40 -12.27 -0.30 -1.91
CA VAL A 40 -10.90 0.21 -1.94
C VAL A 40 -10.86 1.60 -2.58
N ALA A 41 -9.95 2.45 -2.10
CA ALA A 41 -9.76 3.80 -2.63
C ALA A 41 -8.28 4.20 -2.62
N GLY A 42 -7.83 4.89 -3.67
CA GLY A 42 -6.44 5.30 -3.84
C GLY A 42 -5.56 4.21 -4.48
N THR A 43 -4.26 4.49 -4.56
CA THR A 43 -3.25 3.62 -5.18
C THR A 43 -1.87 3.97 -4.62
N VAL A 44 -0.97 3.00 -4.59
CA VAL A 44 0.44 3.17 -4.20
C VAL A 44 1.41 3.02 -5.38
N GLY A 45 0.93 2.87 -6.62
CA GLY A 45 1.79 2.83 -7.80
C GLY A 45 1.46 1.78 -8.86
N GLY A 46 0.43 0.94 -8.66
CA GLY A 46 0.08 -0.14 -9.59
C GLY A 46 1.11 -1.28 -9.65
N GLY A 47 0.89 -2.24 -10.56
CA GLY A 47 1.84 -3.33 -10.83
C GLY A 47 1.96 -4.37 -9.70
N CYS A 48 3.09 -5.08 -9.68
CA CYS A 48 3.42 -6.11 -8.69
C CYS A 48 3.32 -5.61 -7.24
N ILE A 49 3.86 -4.44 -6.95
CA ILE A 49 3.81 -3.82 -5.62
C ILE A 49 2.37 -3.65 -5.14
N GLU A 50 1.47 -3.17 -6.01
CA GLU A 50 0.08 -2.99 -5.59
C GLU A 50 -0.59 -4.33 -5.26
N ALA A 51 -0.31 -5.39 -6.02
CA ALA A 51 -0.83 -6.73 -5.73
C ALA A 51 -0.32 -7.30 -4.38
N GLU A 52 0.95 -7.06 -4.04
CA GLU A 52 1.50 -7.44 -2.72
C GLU A 52 0.85 -6.63 -1.60
N VAL A 53 0.68 -5.32 -1.78
CA VAL A 53 0.02 -4.44 -0.80
C VAL A 53 -1.44 -4.86 -0.58
N TRP A 54 -2.15 -5.35 -1.60
CA TRP A 54 -3.47 -5.95 -1.45
C TRP A 54 -3.45 -7.17 -0.52
N ALA A 55 -2.48 -8.07 -0.69
CA ALA A 55 -2.34 -9.28 0.13
C ALA A 55 -2.03 -8.92 1.58
N ASP A 56 -1.05 -8.05 1.80
CA ASP A 56 -0.64 -7.59 3.13
C ASP A 56 -1.78 -6.82 3.81
N ALA A 57 -2.50 -5.95 3.09
CA ALA A 57 -3.62 -5.21 3.67
C ALA A 57 -4.76 -6.14 4.12
N ARG A 58 -5.00 -7.23 3.38
CA ARG A 58 -5.98 -8.26 3.77
C ARG A 58 -5.51 -9.01 5.02
N GLU A 59 -4.24 -9.35 5.12
CA GLU A 59 -3.68 -9.98 6.34
C GLU A 59 -3.77 -9.04 7.55
N ALA A 60 -3.37 -7.77 7.39
CA ALA A 60 -3.48 -6.75 8.42
C ALA A 60 -4.93 -6.54 8.88
N MET A 61 -5.89 -6.56 7.93
CA MET A 61 -7.32 -6.48 8.23
C MET A 61 -7.78 -7.64 9.13
N GLN A 62 -7.32 -8.86 8.87
CA GLN A 62 -7.66 -10.06 9.63
C GLN A 62 -6.97 -10.09 11.00
N THR A 63 -5.68 -9.82 11.04
CA THR A 63 -4.85 -9.94 12.24
C THR A 63 -4.95 -8.74 13.18
N GLY A 64 -5.35 -7.58 12.66
CA GLY A 64 -5.35 -6.32 13.39
C GLY A 64 -3.96 -5.77 13.67
N LYS A 65 -2.93 -6.23 12.93
CA LYS A 65 -1.54 -5.81 13.13
C LYS A 65 -1.10 -4.85 12.03
N SER A 66 -0.51 -3.73 12.44
CA SER A 66 0.16 -2.80 11.53
C SER A 66 1.61 -3.24 11.28
N GLU A 67 2.11 -2.99 10.08
CA GLU A 67 3.47 -3.39 9.68
C GLU A 67 4.09 -2.41 8.66
N LEU A 68 5.42 -2.41 8.57
CA LEU A 68 6.18 -1.68 7.56
C LEU A 68 6.77 -2.67 6.55
N LYS A 69 6.44 -2.48 5.28
CA LYS A 69 6.90 -3.33 4.17
C LYS A 69 7.94 -2.59 3.34
N HIS A 70 9.01 -3.28 2.99
CA HIS A 70 10.08 -2.76 2.14
C HIS A 70 10.04 -3.41 0.76
N PHE A 71 9.94 -2.59 -0.28
CA PHE A 71 9.91 -3.02 -1.67
C PHE A 71 11.15 -2.49 -2.40
N SER A 72 11.83 -3.37 -3.12
CA SER A 72 12.93 -3.02 -4.01
C SER A 72 12.50 -3.26 -5.44
N LEU A 73 12.41 -2.20 -6.22
CA LEU A 73 12.09 -2.26 -7.64
C LEU A 73 13.39 -2.56 -8.39
N THR A 74 13.74 -3.84 -8.50
CA THR A 74 14.88 -4.28 -9.32
C THR A 74 14.44 -4.47 -10.77
N ALA A 75 15.42 -4.47 -11.69
CA ALA A 75 15.16 -4.56 -13.13
C ALA A 75 14.44 -5.84 -13.58
N ASP A 76 14.48 -6.92 -12.78
CA ASP A 76 13.81 -8.19 -13.08
C ASP A 76 12.27 -8.06 -13.10
N GLU A 77 11.68 -7.23 -12.24
CA GLU A 77 10.23 -6.98 -12.23
C GLU A 77 9.79 -5.92 -13.25
N ALA A 78 10.75 -5.22 -13.88
CA ALA A 78 10.50 -4.18 -14.88
C ALA A 78 10.50 -4.70 -16.33
N SER A 79 10.61 -6.03 -16.52
CA SER A 79 10.96 -6.64 -17.80
C SER A 79 9.83 -6.74 -18.85
N GLU A 80 8.61 -6.29 -18.54
CA GLU A 80 7.51 -6.25 -19.54
C GLU A 80 7.22 -4.86 -20.14
N GLU A 81 7.68 -3.76 -19.51
CA GLU A 81 7.27 -2.39 -19.92
C GLU A 81 8.41 -1.39 -20.15
N GLY A 82 9.68 -1.79 -20.00
CA GLY A 82 10.84 -0.96 -20.37
C GLY A 82 11.08 0.29 -19.51
N MET A 83 10.37 0.44 -18.39
CA MET A 83 10.53 1.55 -17.44
C MET A 83 11.12 1.03 -16.14
N VAL A 84 12.45 1.02 -16.03
CA VAL A 84 13.14 0.65 -14.79
C VAL A 84 12.92 1.74 -13.75
N CYS A 85 11.93 1.56 -12.88
CA CYS A 85 11.89 2.28 -11.61
C CYS A 85 13.00 1.71 -10.72
N GLY A 86 14.25 2.16 -10.86
CA GLY A 86 15.40 1.63 -10.10
C GLY A 86 15.46 2.13 -8.66
N GLY A 87 14.35 2.05 -7.93
CA GLY A 87 14.16 2.65 -6.61
C GLY A 87 13.72 1.66 -5.54
N THR A 88 13.56 2.15 -4.32
CA THR A 88 13.00 1.40 -3.19
C THR A 88 11.84 2.18 -2.58
N MET A 89 10.85 1.48 -2.07
CA MET A 89 9.68 2.06 -1.40
C MET A 89 9.44 1.37 -0.07
N ASP A 90 9.20 2.16 0.97
CA ASP A 90 8.64 1.64 2.22
C ASP A 90 7.17 1.99 2.28
N ILE A 91 6.32 0.98 2.50
CA ILE A 91 4.87 1.16 2.65
C ILE A 91 4.49 0.76 4.06
N PHE A 92 3.93 1.70 4.80
CA PHE A 92 3.38 1.45 6.13
C PHE A 92 1.92 1.06 6.01
N ILE A 93 1.60 -0.14 6.47
CA ILE A 93 0.26 -0.71 6.49
C ILE A 93 -0.27 -0.54 7.90
N GLU A 94 -1.17 0.43 8.05
CA GLU A 94 -1.73 0.82 9.33
C GLU A 94 -3.16 0.29 9.46
N VAL A 95 -3.45 -0.43 10.54
CA VAL A 95 -4.81 -0.81 10.92
C VAL A 95 -5.40 0.29 11.81
N ILE A 96 -6.54 0.84 11.43
CA ILE A 96 -7.29 1.87 12.17
C ILE A 96 -8.67 1.31 12.52
N GLY A 97 -9.06 1.38 13.80
CA GLY A 97 -10.35 0.92 14.31
C GLY A 97 -10.30 0.48 15.76
#